data_AF-A0A1G8TR55-F1
#
_entry.id   AF-A0A1G8TR55-F1
#
_cell.length_a   1.000
_cell.length_b   1.000
_cell.length_c   1.000
_cell.angle_alpha   90.00
_cell.angle_beta   90.00
_cell.angle_gamma   90.00
#
_symmetry.space_group_name_H-M   'P 1'
#
loop_
_entity.id
_entity.type
_entity.pdbx_description
1 polymer ?
#
loop_
_entity_poly.entity_id
_entity_poly.type
_entity_poly.pdbx_seq_one_letter_code
_entity_poly.pdbx_strand_id
1 'polypeptide(L)' 'MHKYQVDLVNPKTSEEQTITVALTDLERARAKRSGCWMSAVQDLARPAMPVGFMPIGNRVRAA' A
#
# COMPACT_ATOMS: atom_id res chain seq x y z
N MET A 1 10.32 -2.64 -12.44
CA MET A 1 9.18 -2.11 -11.65
C MET A 1 8.51 -3.25 -10.91
N HIS A 2 8.33 -3.09 -9.60
CA HIS A 2 7.76 -4.11 -8.73
C HIS A 2 6.33 -3.71 -8.33
N LYS A 3 5.35 -4.55 -8.63
CA LYS A 3 3.95 -4.27 -8.34
C LYS A 3 3.56 -4.83 -6.99
N TYR A 4 2.81 -4.05 -6.22
CA TYR A 4 2.26 -4.44 -4.94
C TYR A 4 0.77 -4.10 -4.91
N GLN A 5 -0.02 -5.03 -4.38
CA GLN A 5 -1.42 -4.79 -4.04
C GLN A 5 -1.51 -4.34 -2.59
N VAL A 6 -2.26 -3.28 -2.35
CA VAL A 6 -2.57 -2.75 -1.01
C VAL A 6 -4.07 -2.82 -0.81
N ASP A 7 -4.50 -3.56 0.21
CA ASP A 7 -5.91 -3.59 0.58
C ASP A 7 -6.23 -2.36 1.43
N LEU A 8 -7.37 -1.75 1.13
CA LEU A 8 -7.91 -0.55 1.73
C LEU A 8 -9.29 -0.87 2.30
N VAL A 9 -9.67 -0.13 3.34
CA VAL A 9 -11.00 -0.16 3.93
C VAL A 9 -11.53 1.27 4.06
N ASN A 10 -12.79 1.50 3.73
CA ASN A 10 -13.50 2.71 4.12
C ASN A 10 -14.10 2.48 5.53
N PRO A 11 -13.57 3.12 6.58
CA PRO A 11 -14.00 2.88 7.96
C PRO A 11 -15.46 3.31 8.23
N LYS A 12 -16.07 4.10 7.33
CA LYS A 12 -17.46 4.56 7.48
C LYS A 12 -18.47 3.62 6.85
N THR A 13 -18.09 2.92 5.79
CA THR A 13 -19.00 2.05 5.01
C THR A 13 -18.64 0.57 5.10
N SER A 14 -17.49 0.24 5.71
CA SER A 14 -16.90 -1.11 5.72
C SER A 14 -16.62 -1.68 4.33
N GLU A 15 -16.58 -0.83 3.31
CA GLU A 15 -16.22 -1.22 1.95
C GLU A 15 -14.71 -1.50 1.87
N GLU A 16 -14.35 -2.65 1.32
CA GLU A 16 -12.95 -3.01 1.05
C GLU A 16 -12.63 -2.85 -0.43
N GLN A 17 -11.44 -2.33 -0.72
CA GLN A 17 -10.94 -2.15 -2.08
C GLN A 17 -9.46 -2.49 -2.14
N THR A 18 -8.97 -3.00 -3.27
CA THR A 18 -7.55 -3.20 -3.51
C THR A 18 -7.05 -2.20 -4.55
N ILE A 19 -5.94 -1.53 -4.27
CA ILE A 19 -5.20 -0.74 -5.26
C ILE A 19 -3.87 -1.41 -5.61
N THR A 20 -3.37 -1.17 -6.82
CA THR A 20 -2.04 -1.62 -7.24
C THR A 20 -1.09 -0.45 -7.32
N VAL A 21 0.05 -0.54 -6.64
CA VAL A 21 1.13 0.46 -6.69
C VAL A 21 2.36 -0.17 -7.33
N ALA A 22 3.00 0.56 -8.25
CA ALA A 22 4.25 0.15 -8.87
C ALA A 22 5.40 0.91 -8.20
N LEU A 23 6.36 0.17 -7.64
CA LEU A 23 7.58 0.71 -7.04
C LEU A 23 8.75 0.56 -8.02
N THR A 24 9.58 1.59 -8.06
CA THR A 24 10.92 1.53 -8.63
C THR A 24 11.83 0.64 -7.77
N ASP A 25 12.97 0.23 -8.32
CA ASP A 25 13.92 -0.62 -7.60
C ASP A 25 14.50 0.12 -6.38
N LEU A 26 14.69 1.45 -6.50
CA LEU A 26 15.14 2.32 -5.41
C LEU A 26 14.11 2.41 -4.28
N GLU A 27 12.83 2.60 -4.61
CA GLU A 27 11.75 2.66 -3.62
C GLU A 27 11.56 1.31 -2.92
N ARG A 28 11.62 0.21 -3.67
CA ARG A 28 11.58 -1.13 -3.08
C ARG A 28 12.75 -1.37 -2.13
N ALA A 29 13.96 -0.98 -2.52
CA ALA A 29 15.13 -1.10 -1.65
C ALA A 29 14.98 -0.24 -0.38
N ARG A 30 14.42 0.97 -0.48
CA ARG A 30 14.12 1.83 0.68
C ARG A 30 13.05 1.22 1.58
N ALA A 31 11.94 0.74 1.01
CA ALA A 31 10.86 0.11 1.75
C ALA A 31 11.35 -1.14 2.52
N LYS A 32 12.19 -1.98 1.88
CA LYS A 32 12.78 -3.16 2.53
C LYS A 32 13.76 -2.85 3.67
N ARG A 33 14.31 -1.63 3.74
CA ARG A 33 15.17 -1.19 4.84
C ARG A 33 14.39 -0.53 5.99
N SER A 34 13.10 -0.28 5.81
CA SER A 34 12.22 0.22 6.89
C SER A 34 12.01 -0.86 7.96
N GLY A 35 11.78 -0.43 9.21
CA GLY A 35 11.37 -1.34 10.29
C GLY A 35 10.06 -2.08 10.01
N CYS A 36 9.17 -1.48 9.21
CA CYS A 36 8.00 -2.16 8.65
C CYS A 36 7.91 -1.86 7.15
N TRP A 37 8.31 -2.82 6.33
CA TRP A 37 8.32 -2.65 4.87
C TRP A 37 6.91 -2.49 4.29
N MET A 38 5.89 -3.12 4.89
CA MET A 38 4.50 -3.02 4.44
C MET A 38 3.94 -1.61 4.66
N SER A 39 4.19 -1.02 5.84
CA SER A 39 3.81 0.38 6.11
C SER A 39 4.48 1.35 5.15
N ALA A 40 5.76 1.13 4.83
CA ALA A 40 6.45 1.96 3.84
C ALA A 40 5.82 1.86 2.42
N VAL A 41 5.37 0.67 2.01
CA VAL A 41 4.64 0.51 0.74
C VAL A 41 3.27 1.18 0.79
N GLN A 42 2.56 1.10 1.93
CA GLN A 42 1.28 1.78 2.12
C GLN A 42 1.43 3.31 2.06
N ASP A 43 2.50 3.86 2.64
CA ASP A 43 2.78 5.30 2.57
C ASP A 43 3.06 5.76 1.14
N LEU A 44 3.81 4.97 0.36
CA LEU A 44 4.04 5.22 -1.06
C LEU A 44 2.74 5.13 -1.89
N ALA A 45 1.77 4.32 -1.45
CA ALA A 45 0.48 4.17 -2.12
C ALA A 45 -0.51 5.29 -1.81
N ARG A 46 -0.27 6.14 -0.78
CA ARG A 46 -1.21 7.19 -0.34
C ARG A 46 -1.71 8.12 -1.44
N PRO A 47 -0.86 8.60 -2.38
CA PRO A 47 -1.34 9.48 -3.45
C PRO A 47 -2.33 8.82 -4.41
N ALA A 48 -2.35 7.49 -4.47
CA ALA A 48 -3.26 6.71 -5.32
C ALA A 48 -4.49 6.19 -4.55
N MET A 49 -4.60 6.43 -3.24
CA MET A 49 -5.73 5.97 -2.44
C MET A 49 -6.97 6.84 -2.71
N PRO A 50 -8.16 6.25 -2.87
CA PRO A 50 -9.40 7.01 -2.94
C PRO A 50 -9.68 7.76 -1.63
N VAL A 51 -10.37 8.90 -1.73
CA VAL A 51 -10.70 9.74 -0.57
C VAL A 51 -11.57 8.94 0.43
N GLY A 52 -11.18 8.97 1.70
CA GLY A 52 -11.92 8.30 2.78
C GLY A 52 -11.53 6.83 2.99
N PHE A 53 -10.67 6.25 2.16
CA PHE A 53 -10.12 4.92 2.37
C PHE A 53 -8.83 4.97 3.20
N MET A 54 -8.62 3.92 3.99
CA MET A 54 -7.43 3.71 4.81
C MET A 54 -6.79 2.36 4.49
N PRO A 55 -5.45 2.24 4.51
CA PRO A 55 -4.80 0.96 4.28
C PRO A 55 -5.06 -0.01 5.43
N ILE A 56 -5.34 -1.27 5.10
CA ILE A 56 -5.49 -2.33 6.09
C ILE A 56 -4.10 -2.78 6.54
N GLY A 57 -3.87 -2.81 7.85
CA GLY A 57 -2.59 -3.24 8.44
C GLY A 57 -2.18 -4.63 7.96
N ASN A 58 -0.90 -4.79 7.61
CA ASN A 58 -0.30 -6.04 7.12
C ASN A 58 -0.91 -6.63 5.83
N ARG A 59 -1.75 -5.88 5.11
CA ARG A 59 -2.37 -6.32 3.85
C ARG A 59 -1.68 -5.71 2.64
N VAL A 60 -0.39 -6.04 2.48
CA VAL A 60 0.40 -5.72 1.29
C VAL A 60 0.94 -7.01 0.70
N ARG A 61 0.66 -7.27 -0.58
CA ARG A 61 1.12 -8.47 -1.30
C ARG A 61 1.77 -8.10 -2.62
N ALA A 62 2.74 -8.89 -3.07
CA ALA A 62 3.28 -8.75 -4.42
C ALA A 62 2.16 -9.08 -5.42
N ALA A 63 2.04 -8.26 -6.47
CA ALA A 63 1.06 -8.42 -7.54
C ALA A 63 1.66 -9.15 -8.74
#